data_AF-A0A6C0AU44-F1
#
_entry.id   AF-A0A6C0AU44-F1
#
_cell.length_a   1.000
_cell.length_b   1.000
_cell.length_c   1.000
_cell.angle_alpha   90.00
_cell.angle_beta   90.00
_cell.angle_gamma   90.00
#
_symmetry.space_group_name_H-M   'P 1'
#
loop_
_entity.id
_entity.type
_entity.pdbx_description
1 polymer ?
#
loop_
_entity_poly.entity_id
_entity_poly.type
_entity_poly.pdbx_seq_one_letter_code
_entity_poly.pdbx_strand_id
1 'polypeptide(L)'
;MATELNTANYDVLNEQIKTILQSYGKTALISIYSDADAQNIVSDAHGAIKDRQAMSVCYTKSYIGADGNPTSPYVEIFFLDGSTFTDVFKSTDDDDKYWYVLTTGNIKTLSF
;
A
#
# COMPACT_ATOMS: atom_id res chain seq x y z
N MET A 1 0.43 -16.52 -0.99
CA MET A 1 0.39 -15.87 -2.31
C MET A 1 0.07 -14.41 -2.10
N ALA A 2 0.68 -13.55 -2.90
CA ALA A 2 0.41 -12.11 -2.83
C ALA A 2 -0.85 -11.76 -3.65
N THR A 3 -1.53 -10.69 -3.25
CA THR A 3 -2.72 -10.18 -3.95
C THR A 3 -2.27 -9.12 -4.95
N GLU A 4 -2.79 -9.13 -6.17
CA GLU A 4 -2.44 -8.13 -7.18
C GLU A 4 -2.87 -6.73 -6.73
N LEU A 5 -1.99 -5.74 -6.89
CA LEU A 5 -2.23 -4.36 -6.51
C LEU A 5 -2.83 -3.60 -7.71
N ASN A 6 -4.15 -3.68 -7.85
CA ASN A 6 -4.89 -3.04 -8.93
C ASN A 6 -6.29 -2.61 -8.48
N THR A 7 -7.03 -1.94 -9.38
CA THR A 7 -8.39 -1.44 -9.14
C THR A 7 -9.40 -2.45 -8.61
N ALA A 8 -9.24 -3.74 -8.89
CA ALA A 8 -10.12 -4.77 -8.35
C ALA A 8 -9.90 -4.98 -6.83
N ASN A 9 -8.71 -4.64 -6.32
CA ASN A 9 -8.29 -4.93 -4.96
C ASN A 9 -8.04 -3.67 -4.09
N TYR A 10 -8.07 -2.46 -4.65
CA TYR A 10 -7.86 -1.22 -3.87
C TYR A 10 -8.88 -1.02 -2.75
N ASP A 11 -10.17 -1.23 -3.04
CA ASP A 11 -11.24 -1.13 -2.04
C ASP A 11 -11.02 -2.15 -0.90
N VAL A 12 -10.58 -3.36 -1.25
CA VAL A 12 -10.29 -4.45 -0.30
C VAL A 12 -9.08 -4.12 0.56
N LEU A 13 -7.98 -3.69 -0.05
CA LEU A 13 -6.75 -3.29 0.65
C LEU A 13 -7.03 -2.18 1.68
N ASN A 14 -7.80 -1.16 1.27
CA ASN A 14 -8.16 -0.05 2.14
C ASN A 14 -8.99 -0.51 3.36
N GLU A 15 -10.02 -1.32 3.14
CA GLU A 15 -10.84 -1.84 4.26
C GLU A 15 -10.04 -2.79 5.17
N GLN A 16 -9.10 -3.58 4.63
CA GLN A 16 -8.22 -4.42 5.43
C GLN A 16 -7.30 -3.58 6.33
N ILE A 17 -6.62 -2.56 5.78
CA ILE A 17 -5.77 -1.65 6.56
C ILE A 17 -6.58 -0.96 7.65
N LYS A 18 -7.74 -0.41 7.30
CA LYS A 18 -8.65 0.25 8.26
C LYS A 18 -9.07 -0.70 9.38
N THR A 19 -9.45 -1.94 9.06
CA THR A 19 -9.83 -2.96 10.06
C THR A 19 -8.68 -3.27 11.02
N ILE A 20 -7.44 -3.38 10.50
CA ILE A 20 -6.26 -3.62 11.32
C ILE A 20 -5.99 -2.42 12.24
N LEU A 21 -6.02 -1.20 11.72
CA LEU A 21 -5.74 0.02 12.49
C LEU A 21 -6.82 0.33 13.55
N GLN A 22 -8.06 -0.13 13.33
CA GLN A 22 -9.13 -0.06 14.33
C GLN A 22 -8.98 -1.10 15.44
N SER A 23 -8.12 -2.11 15.26
CA SER A 23 -7.85 -3.13 16.28
C SER A 23 -6.88 -2.61 17.34
N TYR A 24 -7.21 -2.82 18.61
CA TYR A 24 -6.42 -2.30 19.73
C TYR A 24 -4.97 -2.80 19.70
N GLY A 25 -4.02 -1.87 19.72
CA GLY A 25 -2.58 -2.17 19.80
C GLY A 25 -1.99 -2.79 18.52
N LYS A 26 -2.72 -2.75 17.39
CA LYS A 26 -2.30 -3.35 16.13
C LYS A 26 -1.91 -2.30 15.09
N THR A 27 -1.09 -2.73 14.13
CA THR A 27 -0.71 -1.92 12.98
C THR A 27 -0.68 -2.76 11.71
N ALA A 28 -0.93 -2.14 10.56
CA ALA A 28 -0.93 -2.82 9.27
C ALA A 28 0.48 -2.81 8.68
N LEU A 29 1.04 -3.98 8.40
CA LEU A 29 2.36 -4.14 7.78
C LEU A 29 2.19 -4.65 6.37
N ILE A 30 2.72 -3.92 5.39
CA ILE A 30 2.61 -4.28 3.98
C ILE A 30 3.97 -4.52 3.36
N SER A 31 4.03 -5.56 2.53
CA SER A 31 5.16 -5.86 1.65
C SER A 31 4.70 -5.80 0.20
N ILE A 32 5.49 -5.18 -0.67
CA ILE A 32 5.19 -5.03 -2.11
C ILE A 32 6.20 -5.83 -2.94
N TYR A 33 5.70 -6.58 -3.92
CA TYR A 33 6.45 -7.50 -4.76
C TYR A 33 6.20 -7.24 -6.25
N SER A 34 7.17 -7.54 -7.10
CA SER A 34 7.06 -7.48 -8.55
C SER A 34 6.60 -8.79 -9.19
N ASP A 35 6.21 -9.78 -8.37
CA ASP A 35 5.64 -11.06 -8.82
C ASP A 35 4.53 -11.57 -7.87
N ALA A 36 3.66 -12.41 -8.40
CA ALA A 36 2.54 -13.01 -7.67
C ALA A 36 2.96 -14.04 -6.61
N ASP A 37 4.15 -14.63 -6.76
CA ASP A 37 4.71 -15.66 -5.89
C ASP A 37 5.38 -15.08 -4.64
N ALA A 38 5.41 -13.75 -4.51
CA ALA A 38 6.01 -12.99 -3.42
C ALA A 38 7.51 -13.26 -3.22
N GLN A 39 8.26 -13.39 -4.32
CA GLN A 39 9.70 -13.70 -4.27
C GLN A 39 10.58 -12.45 -4.44
N ASN A 40 10.18 -11.49 -5.26
CA ASN A 40 10.96 -10.32 -5.64
C ASN A 40 10.38 -9.07 -4.98
N ILE A 41 11.01 -8.61 -3.89
CA ILE A 41 10.57 -7.43 -3.15
C ILE A 41 10.87 -6.15 -3.93
N VAL A 42 9.90 -5.25 -4.00
CA VAL A 42 10.06 -3.92 -4.59
C VAL A 42 10.80 -3.02 -3.60
N SER A 43 11.61 -2.11 -4.13
CA SER A 43 12.31 -1.10 -3.35
C SER A 43 12.05 0.30 -3.90
N ASP A 44 12.02 1.29 -3.03
CA ASP A 44 11.95 2.71 -3.35
C ASP A 44 13.19 3.44 -2.82
N ALA A 45 13.14 4.78 -2.80
CA ALA A 45 14.23 5.61 -2.29
C ALA A 45 14.59 5.33 -0.81
N HIS A 46 13.69 4.74 -0.03
CA HIS A 46 13.86 4.39 1.38
C HIS A 46 14.22 2.90 1.59
N GLY A 47 14.47 2.16 0.50
CA GLY A 47 14.90 0.77 0.52
C GLY A 47 13.79 -0.22 0.16
N ALA A 48 13.89 -1.45 0.65
CA ALA A 48 12.88 -2.47 0.37
C ALA A 48 11.55 -2.16 1.06
N ILE A 49 10.43 -2.31 0.36
CA ILE A 49 9.08 -2.18 0.91
C ILE A 49 8.67 -3.55 1.46
N LYS A 50 9.31 -3.92 2.58
CA LYS A 50 9.06 -5.18 3.30
C LYS A 50 8.58 -4.89 4.72
N ASP A 51 7.38 -5.36 5.03
CA ASP A 51 6.71 -5.21 6.32
C ASP A 51 6.69 -3.76 6.82
N ARG A 52 6.52 -2.81 5.89
CA ARG A 52 6.43 -1.38 6.22
C ARG A 52 5.06 -1.06 6.79
N GLN A 53 5.03 -0.13 7.74
CA GLN A 53 3.79 0.25 8.41
C GLN A 53 2.91 1.11 7.50
N ALA A 54 1.85 0.53 6.95
CA ALA A 54 0.86 1.23 6.14
C ALA A 54 -0.18 1.92 7.03
N MET A 55 -0.42 3.21 6.77
CA MET A 55 -1.33 4.02 7.56
C MET A 55 -2.61 4.38 6.81
N SER A 56 -2.49 4.61 5.50
CA SER A 56 -3.63 4.90 4.65
C SER A 56 -3.33 4.54 3.21
N VAL A 57 -4.40 4.34 2.45
CA VAL A 57 -4.36 4.15 1.01
C VAL A 57 -5.29 5.17 0.37
N CYS A 58 -4.79 5.87 -0.63
CA CYS A 58 -5.60 6.69 -1.53
C CYS A 58 -5.57 6.04 -2.90
N TYR A 59 -6.70 6.00 -3.59
CA TYR A 59 -6.74 5.42 -4.93
C TYR A 59 -7.76 6.15 -5.79
N THR A 60 -7.59 6.00 -7.10
CA THR A 60 -8.47 6.55 -8.12
C THR A 60 -8.83 5.44 -9.09
N LYS A 61 -10.12 5.35 -9.45
CA LYS A 61 -10.60 4.51 -10.56
C LYS A 61 -10.42 5.26 -11.87
N SER A 62 -10.39 4.58 -13.01
CA SER A 62 -10.28 5.28 -14.30
C SER A 62 -11.45 6.25 -14.50
N TYR A 63 -11.15 7.46 -14.95
CA TYR A 63 -12.15 8.47 -15.28
C TYR A 63 -11.65 9.36 -16.43
N ILE A 64 -12.57 10.08 -17.06
CA ILE A 64 -12.22 11.10 -18.05
C ILE A 64 -12.02 12.43 -17.32
N GLY A 65 -10.83 13.00 -17.43
CA GLY A 65 -10.48 14.29 -16.87
C GLY A 65 -11.27 15.44 -17.48
N ALA A 66 -11.24 16.60 -16.81
CA ALA A 66 -11.88 17.82 -17.32
C ALA A 66 -11.28 18.33 -18.64
N ASP A 67 -10.06 17.88 -18.96
CA ASP A 67 -9.35 18.09 -20.21
C ASP A 67 -9.75 17.12 -21.34
N GLY A 68 -10.64 16.15 -21.04
CA GLY A 68 -11.11 15.14 -21.98
C GLY A 68 -10.20 13.92 -22.11
N ASN A 69 -9.08 13.86 -21.38
CA ASN A 69 -8.16 12.74 -21.44
C ASN A 69 -8.50 11.66 -20.40
N PRO A 70 -8.36 10.36 -20.73
CA PRO A 70 -8.51 9.30 -19.75
C PRO A 70 -7.37 9.38 -18.72
N THR A 71 -7.73 9.27 -17.44
CA THR A 71 -6.78 9.08 -16.35
C THR A 71 -6.72 7.60 -16.00
N SER A 72 -5.52 7.05 -16.00
CA SER A 72 -5.28 5.68 -15.58
C SER A 72 -5.53 5.54 -14.07
N PRO A 73 -6.11 4.43 -13.62
CA PRO A 73 -6.25 4.17 -12.20
C PRO A 73 -4.89 4.08 -11.51
N TYR A 74 -4.81 4.59 -10.29
CA TYR A 74 -3.59 4.51 -9.49
C TYR A 74 -3.92 4.36 -8.01
N VAL A 75 -2.93 3.91 -7.25
CA VAL A 75 -2.95 3.83 -5.79
C VAL A 75 -1.71 4.49 -5.21
N GLU A 76 -1.90 5.14 -4.07
CA GLU A 76 -0.88 5.74 -3.23
C GLU A 76 -1.01 5.15 -1.82
N ILE A 77 0.07 4.53 -1.33
CA ILE A 77 0.15 3.91 -0.01
C ILE A 77 1.07 4.76 0.85
N PHE A 78 0.53 5.28 1.95
CA PHE A 78 1.26 6.14 2.87
C PHE A 78 1.83 5.30 4.01
N PHE A 79 3.14 5.41 4.20
CA PHE A 79 3.84 4.72 5.27
C PHE A 79 4.11 5.62 6.46
N LEU A 80 4.14 5.02 7.65
CA LEU A 80 4.75 5.64 8.81
C LEU A 80 6.24 5.30 8.81
N ASP A 81 7.08 6.33 8.67
CA ASP A 81 8.52 6.23 8.91
C ASP A 81 8.88 7.03 10.16
N GLY A 82 9.30 6.34 11.21
CA GLY A 82 9.50 6.93 12.54
C GLY A 82 8.22 7.61 13.05
N SER A 83 8.25 8.94 13.12
CA SER A 83 7.13 9.78 13.58
C SER A 83 6.45 10.59 12.47
N THR A 84 6.84 10.40 11.20
CA THR A 84 6.35 11.21 10.07
C THR A 84 5.72 10.38 8.95
N PHE A 85 4.70 10.94 8.29
CA PHE A 85 3.99 10.36 7.14
C PHE A 85 4.62 10.80 5.80
N THR A 86 5.94 10.72 5.70
CA THR A 86 6.69 11.33 4.58
C THR A 86 6.88 10.40 3.39
N ASP A 87 6.64 9.10 3.57
CA ASP A 87 6.94 8.11 2.55
C ASP A 87 5.66 7.59 1.88
N VAL A 88 5.68 7.61 0.54
CA VAL A 88 4.52 7.28 -0.29
C VAL A 88 4.98 6.38 -1.42
N PHE A 89 4.39 5.19 -1.50
CA PHE A 89 4.50 4.33 -2.66
C PHE A 89 3.34 4.60 -3.61
N LYS A 90 3.63 4.80 -4.90
CA LYS A 90 2.63 5.01 -5.95
C LYS A 90 2.75 3.92 -7.01
N SER A 91 1.60 3.44 -7.49
CA SER A 91 1.49 2.47 -8.58
C SER A 91 0.33 2.83 -9.50
N THR A 92 0.51 2.68 -10.81
CA THR A 92 -0.54 2.90 -11.83
C THR A 92 -0.86 1.59 -12.53
N ASP A 93 -2.13 1.21 -12.66
CA ASP A 93 -2.56 -0.12 -13.17
C ASP A 93 -1.99 -0.45 -14.58
N ASP A 94 -1.81 0.57 -15.42
CA ASP A 94 -1.38 0.40 -16.82
C ASP A 94 0.15 0.35 -16.99
N ASP A 95 0.90 0.90 -16.04
CA ASP A 95 2.36 1.04 -16.11
C ASP A 95 3.07 0.02 -15.22
N ASP A 96 2.44 -0.35 -14.11
CA ASP A 96 3.01 -1.13 -13.04
C ASP A 96 2.27 -2.44 -12.85
N LYS A 97 3.03 -3.50 -12.55
CA LYS A 97 2.46 -4.78 -12.14
C LYS A 97 3.08 -5.23 -10.84
N TYR A 98 2.36 -4.97 -9.75
CA TYR A 98 2.78 -5.28 -8.40
C TYR A 98 1.76 -6.14 -7.66
N TRP A 99 2.26 -6.80 -6.62
CA TRP A 99 1.46 -7.59 -5.70
C TRP A 99 1.80 -7.21 -4.26
N TYR A 100 0.84 -7.32 -3.37
CA TYR A 100 1.01 -7.01 -1.97
C TYR A 100 0.72 -8.21 -1.07
N VAL A 101 1.43 -8.25 0.07
CA VAL A 101 1.06 -9.07 1.22
C VAL A 101 0.82 -8.12 2.38
N LEU A 102 -0.36 -8.22 2.99
CA LEU A 102 -0.74 -7.45 4.16
C LEU A 102 -0.78 -8.36 5.38
N THR A 103 -0.09 -7.96 6.45
CA THR A 103 -0.07 -8.66 7.73
C THR A 103 -0.36 -7.70 8.88
N THR A 104 -0.66 -8.27 10.04
CA THR A 104 -0.92 -7.51 11.27
C THR A 104 0.30 -7.54 12.17
N GLY A 105 0.84 -6.37 12.49
CA GLY A 105 1.87 -6.16 13.50
C GLY A 105 1.28 -5.67 14.83
N ASN A 106 2.15 -5.55 15.84
CA ASN A 106 1.85 -4.81 17.07
C ASN A 106 2.41 -3.40 16.93
N ILE A 107 1.70 -2.39 17.46
CA ILE A 107 2.26 -1.05 17.60
C ILE A 107 3.48 -1.16 18.52
N LYS A 108 4.63 -0.66 18.05
CA LYS A 108 5.80 -0.50 18.92
C LYS A 108 5.50 0.63 19.90
N THR A 109 5.02 0.29 21.10
CA THR A 109 4.99 1.24 22.20
C THR A 109 6.42 1.63 22.51
N LEU A 110 6.72 2.93 22.45
CA LEU A 110 7.94 3.45 23.06
C LEU A 110 7.84 3.13 24.55
N SER A 111 8.61 2.14 25.01
CA SER A 111 8.85 1.93 26.43
C SER A 111 9.64 3.15 26.94
N PHE A 112 8.98 3.97 27.75
CA PHE A 112 9.60 5.08 28.48
C PHE A 112 10.47 4.54 29.62
#